data_AF-A0A533YLN9-F1
#
_entry.id   AF-A0A533YLN9-F1
#
_cell.length_a   1.000
_cell.length_b   1.000
_cell.length_c   1.000
_cell.angle_alpha   90.00
_cell.angle_beta   90.00
_cell.angle_gamma   90.00
#
_symmetry.space_group_name_H-M   'P 1'
#
loop_
_entity.id
_entity.type
_entity.pdbx_description
1 polymer ?
#
loop_
_entity_poly.entity_id
_entity_poly.type
_entity_poly.pdbx_seq_one_letter_code
_entity_poly.pdbx_strand_id
1 'polypeptide(L)' 'MPQDQAGMTAQFCNTVSIMFNTLAKAYSHMYTNMSWLPPKFWAYGGGDMAVCVGGTKGVFVEIAKADFNQLFKALATD' A
#
# COMPACT_ATOMS: atom_id res chain seq x y z
N MET A 1 17.84 -2.54 -5.58
CA MET A 1 17.36 -1.44 -6.44
C MET A 1 18.36 -0.28 -6.32
N PRO A 2 18.74 0.39 -7.44
CA PRO A 2 19.54 1.62 -7.41
C PRO A 2 18.89 2.74 -6.56
N GLN A 3 19.69 3.60 -5.95
CA GLN A 3 19.20 4.60 -4.99
C GLN A 3 18.18 5.58 -5.59
N ASP A 4 18.41 6.08 -6.80
CA ASP A 4 17.49 7.03 -7.44
C ASP A 4 16.13 6.38 -7.76
N GLN A 5 16.14 5.12 -8.19
CA GLN A 5 14.91 4.35 -8.44
C GLN A 5 14.16 4.07 -7.14
N ALA A 6 14.88 3.77 -6.04
CA ALA A 6 14.29 3.56 -4.74
C ALA A 6 13.63 4.85 -4.20
N GLY A 7 14.28 6.00 -4.37
CA GLY A 7 13.75 7.31 -3.98
C GLY A 7 12.48 7.68 -4.75
N MET A 8 12.49 7.53 -6.08
CA MET A 8 11.31 7.78 -6.91
C MET A 8 10.16 6.82 -6.56
N THR A 9 10.47 5.54 -6.36
CA THR A 9 9.48 4.54 -5.95
C THR A 9 8.83 4.91 -4.62
N ALA A 10 9.63 5.33 -3.63
CA ALA A 10 9.12 5.74 -2.32
C ALA A 10 8.19 6.95 -2.44
N GLN A 11 8.56 7.97 -3.24
CA GLN A 11 7.70 9.13 -3.50
C GLN A 11 6.39 8.75 -4.18
N PHE A 12 6.45 7.86 -5.18
CA PHE A 12 5.26 7.35 -5.86
C PHE A 12 4.34 6.60 -4.90
N CYS A 13 4.88 5.67 -4.11
CA CYS A 13 4.12 4.91 -3.12
C CYS A 13 3.48 5.83 -2.06
N ASN A 14 4.21 6.85 -1.60
CA ASN A 14 3.65 7.85 -0.68
C ASN A 14 2.46 8.61 -1.30
N THR A 15 2.56 8.95 -2.58
CA THR A 15 1.45 9.62 -3.29
C THR A 15 0.22 8.74 -3.37
N VAL A 16 0.38 7.44 -3.67
CA VAL A 16 -0.72 6.47 -3.67
C VAL A 16 -1.34 6.31 -2.28
N SER A 17 -0.53 6.25 -1.21
CA SER A 17 -1.01 6.22 0.17
C SER A 17 -1.86 7.46 0.51
N ILE A 18 -1.43 8.66 0.08
CA ILE A 18 -2.21 9.90 0.26
C ILE A 18 -3.55 9.82 -0.49
N MET A 19 -3.57 9.26 -1.70
CA MET A 19 -4.82 9.07 -2.45
C MET A 19 -5.78 8.12 -1.73
N PHE A 20 -5.29 7.00 -1.18
CA PHE A 20 -6.15 6.11 -0.39
C PHE A 20 -6.68 6.77 0.89
N ASN A 21 -5.87 7.57 1.59
CA ASN A 21 -6.33 8.36 2.73
C ASN A 21 -7.43 9.34 2.33
N THR A 22 -7.31 9.95 1.15
CA THR A 22 -8.30 10.88 0.61
C THR A 22 -9.59 10.17 0.24
N LEU A 23 -9.49 9.01 -0.41
CA LEU A 23 -10.64 8.14 -0.73
C LEU A 23 -11.39 7.73 0.53
N ALA A 24 -10.68 7.25 1.56
CA ALA A 24 -11.28 6.88 2.83
C ALA A 24 -12.07 8.04 3.43
N LYS A 25 -11.49 9.25 3.50
CA LYS A 25 -12.18 10.45 4.00
C LYS A 25 -13.43 10.81 3.18
N ALA A 26 -13.33 10.78 1.86
CA ALA A 26 -14.45 11.09 0.97
C ALA A 26 -15.61 10.10 1.19
N TYR A 27 -15.30 8.81 1.29
CA TYR A 27 -16.32 7.78 1.49
C TYR A 27 -16.89 7.77 2.91
N SER A 28 -16.11 8.07 3.95
CA SER A 28 -16.65 8.29 5.30
C SER A 28 -17.67 9.44 5.33
N HIS A 29 -17.47 10.47 4.49
CA HIS A 29 -18.42 11.59 4.38
C HIS A 29 -19.69 11.22 3.60
N MET A 30 -19.55 10.48 2.49
CA MET A 30 -20.68 10.10 1.63
C MET A 30 -21.53 8.95 2.19
N TYR A 31 -20.89 8.00 2.89
CA TYR A 31 -21.52 6.76 3.33
C TYR A 31 -21.37 6.58 4.85
N THR A 32 -22.19 7.32 5.61
CA THR A 32 -22.12 7.37 7.08
C THR A 32 -22.49 6.06 7.78
N ASN A 33 -23.12 5.12 7.06
CA ASN A 33 -23.44 3.78 7.54
C ASN A 33 -22.34 2.73 7.26
N MET A 34 -21.22 3.13 6.67
CA MET A 34 -20.07 2.27 6.39
C MET A 34 -18.81 2.75 7.11
N SER A 35 -17.94 1.82 7.51
CA SER A 35 -16.68 2.16 8.18
C SER A 35 -15.52 2.20 7.19
N TRP A 36 -15.32 3.36 6.57
CA TRP A 36 -14.15 3.63 5.74
C TRP A 36 -13.00 4.16 6.60
N LEU A 37 -11.84 3.52 6.53
CA LEU A 37 -10.64 3.87 7.28
C LEU A 37 -9.44 4.04 6.33
N PRO A 38 -8.48 4.92 6.67
CA PRO A 38 -7.16 4.92 6.02
C PRO A 38 -6.56 3.51 5.97
N PRO A 39 -5.92 3.10 4.86
CA PRO A 39 -5.32 1.78 4.77
C PRO A 39 -4.17 1.64 5.76
N LYS A 40 -4.16 0.54 6.53
CA LYS A 40 -2.97 0.14 7.29
C LYS A 40 -1.86 -0.36 6.38
N PHE A 41 -2.25 -1.02 5.29
CA PHE A 41 -1.38 -1.55 4.25
C PHE A 41 -2.19 -1.65 2.95
N TRP A 42 -1.50 -1.64 1.82
CA TRP A 42 -2.10 -1.86 0.52
C TRP A 42 -1.13 -2.59 -0.40
N ALA A 43 -1.68 -3.24 -1.42
CA ALA A 43 -0.91 -3.81 -2.51
C ALA A 43 -1.50 -3.40 -3.85
N TYR A 44 -0.63 -3.08 -4.81
CA TYR A 44 -0.99 -2.96 -6.21
C TYR A 44 -0.35 -4.12 -6.96
N GLY A 45 -1.16 -4.92 -7.65
CA GLY A 45 -0.71 -6.00 -8.52
C GLY A 45 -0.90 -5.64 -10.00
N GLY A 46 0.13 -5.88 -10.81
CA GLY A 46 0.09 -5.67 -12.25
C GLY A 46 1.04 -6.62 -12.97
N GLY A 47 0.51 -7.42 -13.90
CA GLY A 47 1.26 -8.54 -14.47
C GLY A 47 1.64 -9.56 -13.39
N ASP A 48 2.91 -9.96 -13.36
CA ASP A 48 3.42 -10.97 -12.40
C ASP A 48 3.88 -10.38 -11.06
N MET A 49 3.92 -9.05 -10.94
CA MET A 49 4.52 -8.36 -9.80
C MET A 49 3.49 -7.58 -9.00
N ALA A 50 3.72 -7.48 -7.70
CA ALA A 50 3.02 -6.55 -6.83
C ALA A 50 3.99 -5.67 -6.06
N VAL A 51 3.58 -4.42 -5.82
CA VAL A 51 4.18 -3.56 -4.79
C VAL A 51 3.26 -3.56 -3.58
N CYS A 52 3.82 -3.83 -2.40
CA CYS A 52 3.10 -3.90 -1.13
C CYS A 52 3.69 -2.88 -0.16
N VAL A 53 2.83 -2.07 0.47
CA VAL A 53 3.24 -0.95 1.31
C VAL A 53 2.52 -1.03 2.65
N GLY A 54 3.27 -0.79 3.74
CA GLY A 54 2.76 -0.63 5.11
C GLY A 54 3.58 0.43 5.84
N GLY A 55 2.90 1.46 6.36
CA GLY A 55 3.57 2.61 6.96
C GLY A 55 4.59 3.25 6.02
N THR A 56 5.85 3.30 6.42
CA THR A 56 6.99 3.83 5.64
C THR A 56 7.79 2.75 4.91
N LYS A 57 7.37 1.48 5.00
CA LYS A 57 8.06 0.32 4.42
C LYS A 57 7.30 -0.18 3.18
N GLY A 58 8.04 -0.73 2.22
CA GLY A 58 7.43 -1.35 1.05
C GLY A 58 8.36 -2.34 0.37
N VAL A 59 7.76 -3.31 -0.33
CA VAL A 59 8.46 -4.41 -1.01
C VAL A 59 7.83 -4.70 -2.36
N PHE A 60 8.65 -5.15 -3.31
CA PHE A 60 8.19 -5.77 -4.55
C PHE A 60 8.19 -7.29 -4.39
N VAL A 61 7.13 -7.94 -4.83
CA VAL A 61 6.99 -9.41 -4.74
C VAL A 61 6.44 -9.96 -6.06
N GLU A 62 6.85 -11.17 -6.40
CA GLU A 62 6.17 -11.95 -7.44
C GLU A 62 4.84 -12.47 -6.88
N ILE A 63 3.72 -12.13 -7.52
CA ILE A 63 2.37 -12.44 -7.03
C ILE A 63 2.21 -13.94 -6.82
N ALA A 64 2.69 -14.75 -7.77
CA ALA A 64 2.57 -16.20 -7.73
C ALA A 64 3.33 -16.85 -6.55
N LYS A 65 4.27 -16.15 -5.93
CA LYS A 65 5.12 -16.65 -4.84
C LYS A 65 4.80 -16.00 -3.49
N ALA A 66 3.97 -14.96 -3.47
CA ALA A 66 3.74 -14.16 -2.28
C ALA A 66 2.63 -14.74 -1.39
N ASP A 67 2.94 -14.96 -0.11
CA ASP A 67 1.93 -15.08 0.93
C ASP A 67 1.63 -13.68 1.50
N PHE A 68 0.59 -13.04 0.96
CA PHE A 68 0.21 -11.68 1.36
C PHE A 68 -0.21 -11.56 2.83
N ASN A 69 -0.71 -12.63 3.45
CA ASN A 69 -1.08 -12.60 4.85
C ASN A 69 0.18 -12.50 5.74
N GLN A 70 1.21 -13.28 5.44
CA GLN A 70 2.50 -13.18 6.13
C GLN A 70 3.20 -11.85 5.81
N LEU A 71 3.14 -11.42 4.55
CA LEU A 71 3.73 -10.18 4.09
C LEU A 71 3.16 -8.97 4.85
N PHE A 72 1.83 -8.86 4.96
CA PHE A 72 1.23 -7.72 5.66
C PHE A 72 1.46 -7.75 7.17
N LYS A 73 1.62 -8.94 7.78
CA LYS A 73 2.08 -9.02 9.18
C LYS A 73 3.48 -8.43 9.34
N ALA A 74 4.40 -8.76 8.43
CA ALA A 74 5.76 -8.23 8.46
C ALA A 74 5.83 -6.73 8.16
N LEU A 75 4.95 -6.23 7.29
CA LEU A 75 4.86 -4.80 6.98
C LEU A 75 4.14 -3.98 8.05
N ALA A 76 3.35 -4.62 8.92
CA ALA A 76 2.61 -3.96 10.00
C ALA A 76 3.43 -3.70 11.27
N THR A 77 4.64 -4.26 11.37
CA THR A 77 5.54 -4.02 12.52
C THR A 77 6.35 -2.73 12.33
N ASP A 78 6.29 -1.85 13.34
CA ASP A 78 7.07 -0.60 13.46
C ASP A 78 8.59 -0.82 13.29
#